data_AF-A0A2D8XAF3-F1
#
_entry.id   AF-A0A2D8XAF3-F1
#
_cell.length_a   1.000
_cell.length_b   1.000
_cell.length_c   1.000
_cell.angle_alpha   90.00
_cell.angle_beta   90.00
_cell.angle_gamma   90.00
#
_symmetry.space_group_name_H-M   'P 1'
#
loop_
_entity.id
_entity.type
_entity.pdbx_description
1 polymer ?
#
loop_
_entity_poly.entity_id
_entity_poly.type
_entity_poly.pdbx_seq_one_letter_code
_entity_poly.pdbx_strand_id
1 'polypeptide(L)'
;MAFKMNGAPYGGDNTPIYHVDMEDGVLGKANNNGTIIINKDINDVKQINDVIKHEKVHIDQMKRGDLNYDDKYVYWKGKKYSRAQMKEGAKNLPWEKEAYRNA
;
A
#
# COMPACT_ATOMS: atom_id res chain seq x y z
N MET A 1 -20.54 -42.49 -0.08
CA MET A 1 -19.54 -41.77 0.74
C MET A 1 -19.39 -40.38 0.16
N ALA A 2 -19.81 -39.34 0.88
CA ALA A 2 -19.61 -37.96 0.45
C ALA A 2 -18.31 -37.43 1.06
N PHE A 3 -17.43 -36.89 0.23
CA PHE A 3 -16.21 -36.23 0.69
C PHE A 3 -16.57 -34.86 1.27
N LYS A 4 -16.07 -34.55 2.47
CA LYS A 4 -16.12 -33.20 3.04
C LYS A 4 -14.85 -32.48 2.58
N MET A 5 -14.97 -31.49 1.69
CA MET A 5 -13.86 -30.57 1.44
C MET A 5 -13.67 -29.72 2.69
N ASN A 6 -12.59 -29.96 3.44
CA ASN A 6 -12.08 -28.96 4.38
C ASN A 6 -11.71 -27.74 3.52
N GLY A 7 -12.28 -26.58 3.85
CA GLY A 7 -12.23 -25.36 3.03
C GLY A 7 -10.84 -25.17 2.39
N ALA A 8 -10.84 -24.98 1.07
CA ALA A 8 -9.60 -24.80 0.33
C ALA A 8 -8.82 -23.58 0.86
N PRO A 9 -7.47 -23.60 0.78
CA PRO A 9 -6.60 -22.63 1.43
C PRO A 9 -6.60 -21.27 0.71
N TYR A 10 -7.79 -20.71 0.44
CA TYR A 10 -7.98 -19.44 -0.24
C TYR A 10 -7.71 -18.22 0.68
N GLY A 11 -7.27 -18.45 1.91
CA GLY A 11 -6.96 -17.40 2.91
C GLY A 11 -5.58 -16.77 2.77
N GLY A 12 -5.04 -16.70 1.55
CA GLY A 12 -3.76 -16.04 1.27
C GLY A 12 -3.91 -14.53 1.04
N ASP A 13 -2.84 -13.78 1.33
CA ASP A 13 -2.75 -12.38 0.90
C ASP A 13 -2.59 -12.31 -0.62
N ASN A 14 -3.70 -12.06 -1.32
CA ASN A 14 -3.78 -12.02 -2.77
C ASN A 14 -3.62 -10.59 -3.33
N THR A 15 -3.00 -9.68 -2.57
CA THR A 15 -2.75 -8.30 -3.02
C THR A 15 -1.89 -8.34 -4.28
N PRO A 16 -2.41 -7.90 -5.45
CA PRO A 16 -1.63 -7.93 -6.69
C PRO A 16 -0.47 -6.95 -6.64
N ILE A 17 0.71 -7.40 -7.07
CA ILE A 17 1.94 -6.60 -7.12
C ILE A 17 2.40 -6.48 -8.56
N TYR A 18 2.61 -5.25 -9.04
CA TYR A 18 3.09 -4.97 -10.38
C TYR A 18 4.38 -4.16 -10.34
N HIS A 19 5.29 -4.42 -11.29
CA HIS A 19 6.49 -3.63 -11.49
C HIS A 19 6.27 -2.69 -12.68
N VAL A 20 6.43 -1.38 -12.46
CA VAL A 20 6.17 -0.34 -13.47
C VAL A 20 7.25 0.72 -13.43
N ASP A 21 7.39 1.47 -14.52
CA ASP A 21 8.12 2.74 -14.51
C ASP A 21 7.45 3.71 -13.53
N MET A 22 8.23 4.28 -12.62
CA MET A 22 7.77 5.25 -11.64
C MET A 22 8.63 6.52 -11.72
N GLU A 23 8.10 7.62 -11.20
CA GLU A 23 8.84 8.87 -11.09
C GLU A 23 10.09 8.73 -10.21
N ASP A 24 11.12 9.54 -10.50
CA ASP A 24 12.38 9.52 -9.76
C ASP A 24 12.15 9.72 -8.25
N GLY A 25 12.66 8.76 -7.47
CA GLY A 25 12.57 8.77 -6.01
C GLY A 25 11.30 8.10 -5.44
N VAL A 26 10.38 7.63 -6.28
CA VAL A 26 9.25 6.80 -5.83
C VAL A 26 9.62 5.33 -5.99
N LEU A 27 9.62 4.60 -4.86
CA LEU A 27 9.99 3.19 -4.81
C LEU A 27 8.79 2.25 -4.93
N GLY A 28 7.62 2.69 -4.44
CA GLY A 28 6.37 1.94 -4.50
C GLY A 28 5.17 2.82 -4.19
N LYS A 29 3.97 2.28 -4.44
CA LYS A 29 2.70 2.92 -4.15
C LYS A 29 1.57 1.90 -3.99
N ALA A 30 0.82 2.02 -2.91
CA ALA A 30 -0.47 1.36 -2.73
C ALA A 30 -1.59 2.13 -3.43
N ASN A 31 -2.42 1.42 -4.20
CA ASN A 31 -3.58 1.98 -4.88
C ASN A 31 -4.88 1.64 -4.16
N ASN A 32 -5.85 2.57 -4.19
CA ASN A 32 -7.18 2.38 -3.59
C ASN A 32 -7.96 1.17 -4.15
N ASN A 33 -7.59 0.65 -5.31
CA ASN A 33 -8.16 -0.58 -5.87
C ASN A 33 -7.57 -1.87 -5.25
N GLY A 34 -6.71 -1.75 -4.24
CA GLY A 34 -6.12 -2.87 -3.53
C GLY A 34 -4.87 -3.46 -4.19
N THR A 35 -4.25 -2.75 -5.14
CA THR A 35 -3.02 -3.18 -5.82
C THR A 35 -1.80 -2.43 -5.29
N ILE A 36 -0.63 -3.07 -5.34
CA ILE A 36 0.66 -2.42 -5.06
C ILE A 36 1.43 -2.32 -6.37
N ILE A 37 1.98 -1.14 -6.64
CA ILE A 37 2.94 -0.94 -7.73
C ILE A 37 4.32 -0.67 -7.13
N ILE A 38 5.35 -1.25 -7.73
CA ILE A 38 6.75 -1.12 -7.33
C ILE A 38 7.53 -0.59 -8.52
N ASN A 39 8.53 0.25 -8.25
CA ASN A 39 9.42 0.72 -9.28
C ASN A 39 10.23 -0.47 -9.85
N LYS A 40 10.11 -0.69 -11.17
CA LYS A 40 10.79 -1.81 -11.85
C LYS A 40 12.32 -1.73 -11.82
N ASP A 41 12.88 -0.56 -11.54
CA ASP A 41 14.33 -0.35 -11.54
C ASP A 41 14.98 -0.77 -10.20
N ILE A 42 14.17 -1.17 -9.20
CA ILE A 42 14.67 -1.79 -7.96
C ILE A 42 15.05 -3.23 -8.26
N ASN A 43 16.34 -3.54 -8.15
CA ASN A 43 16.87 -4.88 -8.39
C ASN A 43 17.18 -5.65 -7.10
N ASP A 44 17.27 -4.96 -5.96
CA ASP A 44 17.51 -5.59 -4.68
C ASP A 44 16.22 -6.23 -4.13
N VAL A 45 16.23 -7.56 -4.02
CA VAL A 45 15.11 -8.35 -3.50
C VAL A 45 14.74 -7.93 -2.08
N LYS A 46 15.71 -7.56 -1.25
CA LYS A 46 15.43 -7.12 0.11
C LYS A 46 14.69 -5.77 0.10
N GLN A 47 15.17 -4.81 -0.67
CA GLN A 47 14.50 -3.53 -0.86
C GLN A 47 13.08 -3.69 -1.42
N ILE A 48 12.87 -4.55 -2.42
CA ILE A 48 11.53 -4.85 -2.95
C ILE A 48 10.60 -5.35 -1.83
N ASN A 49 11.07 -6.30 -1.03
CA ASN A 49 10.27 -6.85 0.07
C ASN A 49 9.94 -5.81 1.14
N ASP A 50 10.89 -4.94 1.48
CA ASP A 50 10.68 -3.87 2.47
C ASP A 50 9.67 -2.83 1.95
N VAL A 51 9.72 -2.47 0.66
CA VAL A 51 8.71 -1.62 0.01
C VAL A 51 7.35 -2.32 0.03
N ILE A 52 7.26 -3.61 -0.33
CA ILE A 52 6.00 -4.36 -0.28
C ILE A 52 5.39 -4.35 1.11
N LYS A 53 6.18 -4.56 2.17
CA LYS A 53 5.68 -4.51 3.54
C LYS A 53 5.12 -3.13 3.90
N HIS A 54 5.83 -2.07 3.54
CA HIS A 54 5.36 -0.69 3.73
C HIS A 54 4.04 -0.43 3.00
N GLU A 55 3.97 -0.74 1.71
CA GLU A 55 2.77 -0.54 0.91
C GLU A 55 1.60 -1.42 1.37
N LYS A 56 1.85 -2.62 1.90
CA LYS A 56 0.81 -3.46 2.51
C LYS A 56 0.15 -2.82 3.72
N VAL A 57 0.90 -2.03 4.51
CA VAL A 57 0.29 -1.27 5.61
C VAL A 57 -0.68 -0.23 5.05
N HIS A 58 -0.34 0.44 3.95
CA HIS A 58 -1.28 1.35 3.28
C HIS A 58 -2.51 0.62 2.72
N ILE A 59 -2.35 -0.56 2.13
CA ILE A 59 -3.48 -1.39 1.69
C ILE A 59 -4.38 -1.77 2.87
N ASP A 60 -3.81 -2.14 4.02
CA ASP A 60 -4.57 -2.43 5.24
C ASP A 60 -5.31 -1.18 5.75
N GLN A 61 -4.65 -0.02 5.79
CA GLN A 61 -5.28 1.25 6.14
C GLN A 61 -6.45 1.58 5.22
N MET A 62 -6.32 1.32 3.92
CA MET A 62 -7.40 1.50 2.94
C MET A 62 -8.54 0.50 3.19
N LYS A 63 -8.23 -0.78 3.42
CA LYS A 63 -9.23 -1.81 3.74
C LYS A 63 -10.02 -1.50 5.01
N ARG A 64 -9.37 -0.92 6.01
CA ARG A 64 -10.00 -0.45 7.26
C ARG A 64 -10.83 0.83 7.08
N GLY A 65 -10.69 1.52 5.95
CA GLY A 65 -11.31 2.83 5.70
C GLY A 65 -10.61 4.00 6.39
N ASP A 66 -9.42 3.78 6.94
CA ASP A 66 -8.62 4.83 7.58
C ASP A 66 -7.94 5.73 6.54
N LEU A 67 -7.45 5.15 5.43
CA LEU A 67 -6.77 5.88 4.37
C LEU A 67 -7.57 5.83 3.07
N ASN A 68 -7.76 6.97 2.44
CA ASN A 68 -8.26 7.08 1.08
C ASN A 68 -7.65 8.35 0.44
N TYR A 69 -7.67 8.47 -0.87
CA TYR A 69 -7.23 9.69 -1.55
C TYR A 69 -7.92 9.87 -2.90
N ASP A 70 -7.98 11.12 -3.33
CA ASP A 70 -8.37 11.52 -4.67
C ASP A 70 -7.27 12.42 -5.30
N ASP A 71 -7.53 13.01 -6.46
CA ASP A 71 -6.56 13.86 -7.16
C ASP A 71 -6.15 15.11 -6.37
N LYS A 72 -6.95 15.52 -5.39
CA LYS A 72 -6.78 16.79 -4.66
C LYS A 72 -6.50 16.58 -3.18
N TYR A 73 -6.96 15.50 -2.58
CA TYR A 73 -6.96 15.30 -1.13
C TYR A 73 -6.58 13.88 -0.73
N VAL A 74 -5.94 13.77 0.43
CA VAL A 74 -5.82 12.53 1.19
C VAL A 74 -6.77 12.61 2.38
N TYR A 75 -7.47 11.51 2.64
CA TYR A 75 -8.38 11.33 3.74
C TYR A 75 -7.75 10.35 4.72
N TRP A 76 -7.56 10.80 5.97
CA TRP A 76 -7.00 9.98 7.03
C TRP A 76 -7.88 10.03 8.28
N LYS A 77 -8.48 8.89 8.64
CA LYS A 77 -9.35 8.72 9.83
C LYS A 77 -10.42 9.80 9.90
N GLY A 78 -11.10 10.05 8.77
CA GLY A 78 -12.15 11.07 8.63
C GLY A 78 -11.65 12.53 8.49
N LYS A 79 -10.34 12.78 8.55
CA LYS A 79 -9.75 14.12 8.33
C LYS A 79 -9.28 14.27 6.89
N LYS A 80 -9.42 15.48 6.34
CA LYS A 80 -9.07 15.82 4.96
C LYS A 80 -7.76 16.61 4.91
N TYR A 81 -6.84 16.21 4.05
CA TYR A 81 -5.51 16.83 3.86
C TYR A 81 -5.33 17.21 2.39
N SER A 82 -4.98 18.46 2.10
CA SER A 82 -4.77 18.95 0.74
C SER A 82 -3.44 18.48 0.19
N ARG A 83 -3.45 17.81 -0.97
CA ARG A 83 -2.23 17.34 -1.67
C ARG A 83 -1.35 18.51 -2.11
N ALA A 84 -1.96 19.66 -2.43
CA ALA A 84 -1.23 20.87 -2.79
C ALA A 84 -0.46 21.52 -1.62
N GLN A 85 -0.80 21.17 -0.37
CA GLN A 85 -0.20 21.77 0.82
C GLN A 85 0.72 20.79 1.57
N MET A 86 1.01 19.61 1.00
CA MET A 86 1.87 18.61 1.61
C MET A 86 2.82 18.00 0.59
N LYS A 87 3.94 17.46 1.07
CA LYS A 87 4.84 16.64 0.26
C LYS A 87 4.35 15.20 0.35
N GLU A 88 3.91 14.63 -0.77
CA GLU A 88 3.47 13.23 -0.82
C GLU A 88 4.60 12.28 -0.38
N GLY A 89 4.23 11.21 0.32
CA GLY A 89 5.19 10.24 0.86
C GLY A 89 6.09 10.77 1.99
N ALA A 90 5.83 11.97 2.53
CA ALA A 90 6.63 12.48 3.63
C ALA A 90 6.43 11.66 4.92
N LYS A 91 7.52 11.13 5.49
CA LYS A 91 7.52 10.24 6.68
C LYS A 91 6.82 10.82 7.91
N ASN A 92 6.59 12.14 7.95
CA ASN A 92 5.92 12.81 9.05
C ASN A 92 4.38 12.76 8.96
N LEU A 93 3.83 12.37 7.81
CA LEU A 93 2.39 12.24 7.58
C LEU A 93 1.82 11.11 8.45
N PRO A 94 0.59 11.25 8.97
CA PRO A 94 0.02 10.28 9.90
C PRO A 94 -0.04 8.84 9.37
N TRP A 95 -0.41 8.66 8.10
CA TRP A 95 -0.48 7.34 7.46
C TRP A 95 0.90 6.75 7.17
N GLU A 96 1.84 7.59 6.74
CA GLU A 96 3.25 7.21 6.54
C GLU A 96 3.92 6.77 7.84
N LYS A 97 3.69 7.50 8.94
CA LYS A 97 4.22 7.14 10.28
C LYS A 97 3.79 5.75 10.71
N GLU A 98 2.53 5.41 10.46
CA GLU A 98 2.00 4.08 10.79
C GLU A 98 2.60 3.01 9.88
N ALA A 99 2.76 3.28 8.58
CA ALA A 99 3.41 2.39 7.63
C ALA A 99 4.86 2.10 8.01
N TYR A 100 5.69 3.14 8.25
CA TYR A 100 7.09 2.95 8.66
C TYR A 100 7.27 2.22 9.99
N ARG A 101 6.29 2.30 10.89
CA ARG A 101 6.34 1.60 12.19
C ARG A 101 5.98 0.12 12.09
N ASN A 102 5.11 -0.21 11.14
CA ASN A 102 4.50 -1.55 11.02
C ASN A 102 5.04 -2.35 9.82
N ALA A 103 5.93 -1.76 9.02
CA ALA A 103 6.63 -2.38 7.89
C ALA A 103 7.77 -3.30 8.35
#